data_AF-A0A9E2EEY9-F1
#
_entry.id   AF-A0A9E2EEY9-F1
#
_cell.length_a   1.000
_cell.length_b   1.000
_cell.length_c   1.000
_cell.angle_alpha   90.00
_cell.angle_beta   90.00
_cell.angle_gamma   90.00
#
_symmetry.space_group_name_H-M   'P 1'
#
loop_
_entity.id
_entity.type
_entity.pdbx_description
1 polymer ?
#
loop_
_entity_poly.entity_id
_entity_poly.type
_entity_poly.pdbx_seq_one_letter_code
_entity_poly.pdbx_strand_id
1 'polypeptide(L)'
;MTSFRKKVKVKASHLDSFGYWVKTGAPWVWINAAAVSASVMLVVGLLLLIAVRGMGHFWPSEVVELTYIEDNGQPHVISGKVRDSEEVEAQRLTESGLDVPDNVETFERILFKTANRDVTGQDFRWILSYRIQEQSTPPEMVVLERTEWGDFIGRVEAVEESGKTITTDDAWALFLERLDRADELREEIKELERGEIGAINYQLERLRLDRRELELDGVMD
;
A
#
# COMPACT_ATOMS: atom_id res chain seq x y z
N MET A 1 -63.19 50.28 64.54
CA MET A 1 -64.13 50.05 63.43
C MET A 1 -63.35 49.64 62.20
N THR A 2 -63.74 48.51 61.63
CA THR A 2 -63.23 47.79 60.46
C THR A 2 -63.51 48.53 59.14
N SER A 3 -62.64 48.34 58.13
CA SER A 3 -63.00 48.02 56.73
C SER A 3 -61.74 48.02 55.84
N PHE A 4 -61.16 46.84 55.55
CA PHE A 4 -61.27 46.07 54.29
C PHE A 4 -60.81 46.77 52.99
N ARG A 5 -59.54 46.52 52.60
CA ARG A 5 -59.09 46.59 51.19
C ARG A 5 -59.00 45.17 50.63
N LYS A 6 -59.91 44.79 49.74
CA LYS A 6 -59.84 43.53 48.99
C LYS A 6 -58.93 43.73 47.78
N LYS A 7 -57.66 43.30 47.87
CA LYS A 7 -56.75 43.20 46.71
C LYS A 7 -57.16 41.97 45.88
N VAL A 8 -57.63 42.18 44.65
CA VAL A 8 -57.80 41.11 43.67
C VAL A 8 -56.41 40.74 43.14
N LYS A 9 -55.90 39.56 43.53
CA LYS A 9 -54.69 38.97 42.93
C LYS A 9 -55.11 38.20 41.68
N VAL A 10 -54.75 38.71 40.50
CA VAL A 10 -54.72 37.90 39.27
C VAL A 10 -53.52 36.95 39.40
N LYS A 11 -53.79 35.64 39.54
CA LYS A 11 -52.75 34.61 39.52
C LYS A 11 -52.19 34.53 38.10
N ALA A 12 -50.91 34.87 37.92
CA ALA A 12 -50.16 34.42 36.76
C ALA A 12 -50.16 32.88 36.79
N SER A 13 -50.77 32.24 35.80
CA SER A 13 -50.69 30.79 35.63
C SER A 13 -49.24 30.45 35.36
N HIS A 14 -48.61 29.73 36.28
CA HIS A 14 -47.43 28.94 35.99
C HIS A 14 -47.84 27.92 34.90
N LEU A 15 -47.66 28.29 33.64
CA LEU A 15 -47.66 27.33 32.56
C LEU A 15 -46.45 26.44 32.81
N ASP A 16 -46.69 25.15 33.02
CA ASP A 16 -45.65 24.14 33.18
C ASP A 16 -44.69 24.23 31.98
N SER A 17 -43.57 24.90 32.20
CA SER A 17 -42.55 25.24 31.19
C SER A 17 -42.11 24.01 30.39
N PHE A 18 -42.07 22.86 31.05
CA PHE A 18 -41.74 21.57 30.46
C PHE A 18 -42.79 21.08 29.45
N GLY A 19 -44.08 21.14 29.79
CA GLY A 19 -45.16 20.68 28.91
C GLY A 19 -45.32 21.56 27.68
N TYR A 20 -45.04 22.86 27.80
CA TYR A 20 -45.00 23.78 26.66
C TYR A 20 -43.81 23.46 25.74
N TRP A 21 -42.62 23.24 26.30
CA TRP A 21 -41.41 22.89 25.55
C TRP A 21 -41.54 21.56 24.77
N VAL A 22 -42.21 20.56 25.35
CA VAL A 22 -42.47 19.30 24.63
C VAL A 22 -43.43 19.53 23.44
N LYS A 23 -44.44 20.39 23.59
CA LYS A 23 -45.41 20.70 22.52
C LYS A 23 -44.83 21.54 21.39
N THR A 24 -43.77 22.31 21.62
CA THR A 24 -43.11 23.10 20.55
C THR A 24 -42.25 22.25 19.62
N GLY A 25 -42.06 20.96 19.91
CA GLY A 25 -41.27 20.04 19.08
C GLY A 25 -39.75 20.23 19.20
N ALA A 26 -39.30 21.21 19.97
CA ALA A 26 -37.90 21.44 20.28
C ALA A 26 -37.14 20.19 20.77
N PRO A 27 -37.68 19.32 21.66
CA PRO A 27 -36.96 18.12 22.08
C PRO A 27 -36.58 17.20 20.92
N TRP A 28 -37.47 17.05 19.93
CA TRP A 28 -37.22 16.19 18.77
C TRP A 28 -36.13 16.74 17.86
N VAL A 29 -36.02 18.07 17.75
CA VAL A 29 -34.94 18.72 17.00
C VAL A 29 -33.59 18.44 17.67
N TRP A 30 -33.51 18.56 19.00
CA TRP A 30 -32.29 18.26 19.75
C TRP A 30 -31.89 16.79 19.67
N ILE A 31 -32.86 15.86 19.74
CA ILE A 31 -32.58 14.43 19.58
C ILE A 31 -32.06 14.11 18.18
N ASN A 32 -32.65 14.68 17.13
CA ASN A 32 -32.15 14.49 15.76
C ASN A 32 -30.75 15.09 15.57
N ALA A 33 -30.52 16.31 16.07
CA ALA A 33 -29.21 16.94 16.02
C ALA A 33 -28.15 16.11 16.78
N ALA A 34 -28.50 15.55 17.94
CA ALA A 34 -27.64 14.65 18.70
C ALA A 34 -27.38 13.33 17.95
N ALA A 35 -28.41 12.74 17.35
CA ALA A 35 -28.30 11.52 16.56
C ALA A 35 -27.41 11.70 15.31
N VAL A 36 -27.59 12.81 14.59
CA VAL A 36 -26.75 13.17 13.42
C VAL A 36 -25.31 13.41 13.85
N SER A 37 -25.10 14.17 14.92
CA SER A 37 -23.75 14.43 15.46
C SER A 37 -23.05 13.14 15.88
N ALA A 38 -23.76 12.24 16.57
CA ALA A 38 -23.25 10.92 16.94
C ALA A 38 -22.93 10.05 15.72
N SER A 39 -23.77 10.08 14.69
CA SER A 39 -23.54 9.34 13.44
C SER A 39 -22.29 9.86 12.71
N VAL A 40 -22.12 11.17 12.60
CA VAL A 40 -20.92 11.79 12.03
C VAL A 40 -19.68 11.43 12.84
N MET A 41 -19.77 11.48 14.17
CA MET A 41 -18.68 11.09 15.06
C MET A 41 -18.26 9.62 14.88
N LEU A 42 -19.23 8.72 14.72
CA LEU A 42 -18.96 7.31 14.43
C LEU A 42 -18.30 7.11 13.07
N VAL A 43 -18.76 7.79 12.02
CA VAL A 43 -18.17 7.70 10.68
C VAL A 43 -16.73 8.21 10.69
N VAL A 44 -16.50 9.40 11.28
CA VAL A 44 -15.15 9.95 11.42
C VAL A 44 -14.26 9.03 12.25
N GLY A 45 -14.76 8.50 13.36
CA GLY A 45 -14.05 7.53 14.19
C GLY A 45 -13.67 6.26 13.44
N LEU A 46 -14.57 5.73 12.62
CA LEU A 46 -14.32 4.56 11.78
C LEU A 46 -13.26 4.87 10.70
N LEU A 47 -13.37 6.01 10.01
CA LEU A 47 -12.39 6.41 9.01
C LEU A 47 -10.99 6.59 9.62
N LEU A 48 -10.91 7.20 10.82
CA LEU A 48 -9.65 7.38 11.53
C LEU A 48 -9.07 6.03 11.98
N LEU A 49 -9.90 5.11 12.48
CA LEU A 49 -9.47 3.76 12.84
C LEU A 49 -8.88 3.03 11.62
N ILE A 50 -9.55 3.09 10.47
CA ILE A 50 -9.08 2.49 9.22
C ILE A 50 -7.76 3.14 8.79
N ALA A 51 -7.68 4.48 8.83
CA ALA A 51 -6.48 5.21 8.44
C ALA A 51 -5.26 4.83 9.30
N VAL A 52 -5.42 4.79 10.63
CA VAL A 52 -4.34 4.43 11.56
C VAL A 52 -3.91 2.97 11.36
N ARG A 53 -4.87 2.05 11.19
CA ARG A 53 -4.58 0.64 10.92
C ARG A 53 -3.92 0.41 9.56
N GLY A 54 -4.28 1.19 8.54
CA GLY A 54 -3.75 1.07 7.18
C GLY A 54 -2.37 1.72 7.01
N MET A 55 -2.09 2.81 7.72
CA MET A 55 -0.87 3.62 7.52
C MET A 55 0.43 2.83 7.70
N GLY A 56 0.45 1.88 8.63
CA GLY A 56 1.62 1.01 8.85
C GLY A 56 1.97 0.14 7.63
N HIS A 57 0.98 -0.25 6.81
CA HIS A 57 1.22 -1.06 5.61
C HIS A 57 1.85 -0.26 4.46
N PHE A 58 1.64 1.05 4.42
CA PHE A 58 2.22 1.94 3.40
C PHE A 58 3.58 2.50 3.82
N TRP A 59 4.00 2.30 5.07
CA TRP A 59 5.29 2.82 5.51
C TRP A 59 6.43 1.95 4.95
N PRO A 60 7.47 2.55 4.34
CA PRO A 60 8.62 1.81 3.87
C PRO A 60 9.27 1.08 5.04
N SER A 61 9.29 -0.25 4.99
CA SER A 61 10.10 -1.03 5.92
C SER A 61 11.57 -0.95 5.53
N GLU A 62 12.42 -0.88 6.55
CA GLU A 62 13.87 -0.87 6.38
C GLU A 62 14.33 -2.14 5.65
N VAL A 63 15.34 -1.97 4.79
CA VAL A 63 16.04 -3.09 4.18
C VAL A 63 17.11 -3.54 5.14
N VAL A 64 17.07 -4.80 5.52
CA VAL A 64 18.08 -5.44 6.35
C VAL A 64 18.92 -6.38 5.50
N GLU A 65 20.20 -6.49 5.85
CA GLU A 65 21.12 -7.48 5.33
C GLU A 65 21.42 -8.49 6.44
N LEU A 66 21.25 -9.77 6.13
CA LEU A 66 21.36 -10.89 7.06
C LEU A 66 22.47 -11.83 6.60
N THR A 67 23.33 -12.22 7.52
CA THR A 67 24.20 -13.40 7.34
C THR A 67 23.43 -14.62 7.84
N TYR A 68 22.86 -15.39 6.91
CA TYR A 68 22.00 -16.54 7.21
C TYR A 68 22.72 -17.87 6.98
N ILE A 69 22.53 -18.82 7.88
CA ILE A 69 23.08 -20.18 7.72
C ILE A 69 22.09 -21.06 6.97
N GLU A 70 22.45 -21.42 5.74
CA GLU A 70 21.67 -22.32 4.89
C GLU A 70 21.72 -23.77 5.42
N ASP A 71 20.87 -24.65 4.89
CA ASP A 71 20.77 -26.06 5.33
C ASP A 71 22.08 -26.84 5.22
N ASN A 72 22.98 -26.43 4.32
CA ASN A 72 24.31 -27.01 4.15
C ASN A 72 25.34 -26.50 5.18
N GLY A 73 24.94 -25.64 6.11
CA GLY A 73 25.79 -25.03 7.13
C GLY A 73 26.64 -23.85 6.61
N GLN A 74 26.52 -23.46 5.34
CA GLN A 74 27.28 -22.35 4.78
C GLN A 74 26.58 -21.01 5.07
N PRO A 75 27.34 -19.97 5.45
CA PRO A 75 26.80 -18.62 5.56
C PRO A 75 26.49 -18.07 4.16
N HIS A 76 25.32 -17.44 4.04
CA HIS A 76 24.88 -16.74 2.85
C HIS A 76 24.33 -15.37 3.22
N VAL A 77 24.81 -14.33 2.55
CA VAL A 77 24.33 -12.96 2.77
C VAL A 77 23.08 -12.76 1.93
N ILE A 78 22.00 -12.36 2.59
CA ILE A 78 20.73 -12.03 1.95
C ILE A 78 20.28 -10.64 2.38
N SER A 79 19.73 -9.88 1.44
CA SER A 79 19.17 -8.57 1.74
C SER A 79 17.68 -8.55 1.40
N GLY A 80 16.90 -7.83 2.19
CA GLY A 80 15.46 -7.86 2.04
C GLY A 80 14.71 -7.15 3.16
N LYS A 81 13.40 -7.31 3.16
CA LYS A 81 12.49 -6.71 4.13
C LYS A 81 11.81 -7.78 4.96
N VAL A 82 11.83 -7.62 6.28
CA VAL A 82 11.00 -8.42 7.18
C VAL A 82 9.53 -8.06 6.92
N ARG A 83 8.70 -9.06 6.61
CA ARG A 83 7.28 -8.86 6.29
C ARG A 83 6.35 -9.40 7.35
N ASP A 84 6.70 -10.56 7.91
CA ASP A 84 5.92 -11.22 8.94
C ASP A 84 6.80 -12.15 9.77
N SER A 85 6.31 -12.58 10.91
CA SER A 85 6.97 -13.54 11.80
C SER A 85 5.93 -14.42 12.46
N GLU A 86 6.16 -15.73 12.47
CA GLU A 86 5.28 -16.71 13.10
C GLU A 86 6.06 -17.73 13.92
N GLU A 87 5.45 -18.24 14.99
CA GLU A 87 5.98 -19.39 15.72
C GLU A 87 5.48 -20.69 15.10
N VAL A 88 6.40 -21.61 14.86
CA VAL A 88 6.14 -22.93 14.28
C VAL A 88 6.70 -24.02 15.19
N GLU A 89 5.94 -25.09 15.36
CA GLU A 89 6.37 -26.25 16.15
C GLU A 89 7.57 -26.94 15.49
N ALA A 90 8.53 -27.38 16.30
CA ALA A 90 9.72 -28.11 15.87
C ALA A 90 9.37 -29.32 14.99
N GLN A 91 8.33 -30.05 15.38
CA GLN A 91 7.85 -31.23 14.64
C GLN A 91 7.53 -30.90 13.17
N ARG A 92 6.88 -29.76 12.89
CA ARG A 92 6.54 -29.37 11.51
C ARG A 92 7.79 -29.06 10.68
N LEU A 93 8.81 -28.48 11.30
CA LEU A 93 10.08 -28.19 10.63
C LEU A 93 10.82 -29.49 10.31
N THR A 94 10.90 -30.42 11.26
CA THR A 94 11.51 -31.74 11.05
C THR A 94 10.77 -32.55 9.98
N GLU A 95 9.43 -32.54 9.97
CA GLU A 95 8.60 -33.17 8.93
C GLU A 95 8.83 -32.57 7.54
N SER A 96 9.20 -31.28 7.46
CA SER A 96 9.58 -30.62 6.20
C SER A 96 11.02 -30.92 5.75
N GLY A 97 11.77 -31.72 6.53
CA GLY A 97 13.15 -32.11 6.22
C GLY A 97 14.23 -31.18 6.76
N LEU A 98 13.89 -30.24 7.65
CA LEU A 98 14.84 -29.31 8.26
C LEU A 98 15.41 -29.90 9.55
N ASP A 99 16.74 -29.84 9.68
CA ASP A 99 17.43 -30.15 10.93
C ASP A 99 17.30 -29.00 11.92
N VAL A 100 16.71 -29.27 13.08
CA VAL A 100 16.41 -28.27 14.12
C VAL A 100 16.80 -28.83 15.49
N PRO A 101 17.27 -27.99 16.44
CA PRO A 101 17.65 -28.46 17.77
C PRO A 101 16.52 -29.18 18.53
N ASP A 102 16.82 -30.38 19.06
CA ASP A 102 15.86 -31.24 19.78
C ASP A 102 15.33 -30.68 21.11
N ASN A 103 15.92 -29.59 21.62
CA ASN A 103 15.61 -29.00 22.92
C ASN A 103 14.70 -27.75 22.85
N VAL A 104 14.09 -27.50 21.70
CA VAL A 104 13.24 -26.33 21.44
C VAL A 104 11.91 -26.81 20.88
N GLU A 105 10.80 -26.44 21.54
CA GLU A 105 9.46 -26.87 21.13
C GLU A 105 8.92 -26.05 19.94
N THR A 106 9.20 -24.74 19.93
CA THR A 106 8.76 -23.82 18.89
C THR A 106 9.91 -22.95 18.41
N PHE A 107 9.91 -22.67 17.11
CA PHE A 107 10.87 -21.79 16.46
C PHE A 107 10.15 -20.62 15.83
N GLU A 108 10.77 -19.44 15.88
CA GLU A 108 10.30 -18.30 15.12
C GLU A 108 10.81 -18.39 13.67
N ARG A 109 9.88 -18.24 12.74
CA ARG A 109 10.14 -18.19 11.30
C ARG A 109 9.70 -16.83 10.76
N ILE A 110 10.58 -16.20 10.01
CA ILE A 110 10.39 -14.86 9.44
C ILE A 110 10.06 -14.99 7.96
N LEU A 111 9.01 -14.32 7.50
CA LEU A 111 8.73 -14.14 6.07
C LEU A 111 9.59 -12.98 5.57
N PHE A 112 10.64 -13.32 4.83
CA PHE A 112 11.62 -12.36 4.35
C PHE A 112 11.42 -12.09 2.86
N LYS A 113 11.13 -10.84 2.50
CA LYS A 113 11.01 -10.41 1.10
C LYS A 113 12.38 -10.04 0.55
N THR A 114 12.99 -10.95 -0.20
CA THR A 114 14.27 -10.74 -0.90
C THR A 114 14.11 -10.03 -2.23
N ALA A 115 12.90 -10.00 -2.79
CA ALA A 115 12.64 -9.46 -4.13
C ALA A 115 13.50 -10.17 -5.21
N ASN A 116 13.85 -9.48 -6.30
CA ASN A 116 14.78 -9.95 -7.34
C ASN A 116 14.36 -11.32 -7.94
N ARG A 117 13.06 -11.55 -8.15
CA ARG A 117 12.49 -12.83 -8.64
C ARG A 117 13.11 -13.33 -9.94
N ASP A 118 13.55 -12.42 -10.81
CA ASP A 118 14.27 -12.71 -12.04
C ASP A 118 15.64 -13.39 -11.82
N VAL A 119 16.27 -13.13 -10.67
CA VAL A 119 17.57 -13.71 -10.30
C VAL A 119 17.40 -14.96 -9.44
N THR A 120 16.53 -14.88 -8.42
CA THR A 120 16.39 -15.92 -7.38
C THR A 120 15.24 -16.89 -7.63
N GLY A 121 14.33 -16.57 -8.56
CA GLY A 121 13.10 -17.32 -8.82
C GLY A 121 11.95 -17.03 -7.85
N GLN A 122 12.19 -16.35 -6.73
CA GLN A 122 11.20 -16.12 -5.67
C GLN A 122 11.34 -14.75 -5.00
N ASP A 123 10.21 -14.09 -4.76
CA ASP A 123 10.19 -12.77 -4.10
C ASP A 123 10.28 -12.85 -2.57
N PHE A 124 9.94 -14.01 -2.01
CA PHE A 124 9.84 -14.25 -0.57
C PHE A 124 10.49 -15.58 -0.22
N ARG A 125 11.11 -15.64 0.95
CA ARG A 125 11.61 -16.86 1.57
C ARG A 125 11.24 -16.87 3.05
N TRP A 126 10.86 -18.04 3.54
CA TRP A 126 10.78 -18.27 4.97
C TRP A 126 12.17 -18.58 5.51
N ILE A 127 12.60 -17.89 6.56
CA ILE A 127 13.88 -18.12 7.23
C ILE A 127 13.66 -18.35 8.73
N LEU A 128 14.51 -19.15 9.35
CA LEU A 128 14.44 -19.40 10.79
C LEU A 128 15.30 -18.39 11.54
N SER A 129 14.73 -17.70 12.53
CA SER A 129 15.42 -16.59 13.20
C SER A 129 16.71 -17.04 13.89
N TYR A 130 16.74 -18.25 14.47
CA TYR A 130 17.94 -18.79 15.13
C TYR A 130 19.13 -19.07 14.20
N ARG A 131 18.91 -19.12 12.88
CA ARG A 131 19.96 -19.31 11.86
C ARG A 131 20.54 -18.00 11.32
N ILE A 132 20.04 -16.86 11.79
CA ILE A 132 20.59 -15.54 11.50
C ILE A 132 21.79 -15.33 12.42
N GLN A 133 22.99 -15.22 11.85
CA GLN A 133 24.21 -14.93 12.61
C GLN A 133 24.43 -13.44 12.83
N GLU A 134 24.13 -12.63 11.82
CA GLU A 134 24.33 -11.19 11.84
C GLU A 134 23.20 -10.50 11.09
N GLN A 135 22.82 -9.32 11.56
CA GLN A 135 21.84 -8.45 10.94
C GLN A 135 22.35 -7.02 10.94
N SER A 136 22.30 -6.36 9.79
CA SER A 136 22.64 -4.94 9.64
C SER A 136 21.64 -4.21 8.75
N THR A 137 21.67 -2.88 8.77
CA THR A 137 20.88 -1.99 7.90
C THR A 137 21.82 -1.06 7.13
N PRO A 138 22.48 -1.55 6.06
CA PRO A 138 23.48 -0.75 5.36
C PRO A 138 22.83 0.45 4.65
N PRO A 139 23.33 1.68 4.83
CA PRO A 139 22.73 2.89 4.26
C PRO A 139 22.78 2.95 2.72
N GLU A 140 23.66 2.18 2.09
CA GLU A 140 23.83 2.07 0.65
C GLU A 140 22.79 1.16 -0.04
N MET A 141 21.93 0.49 0.73
CA MET A 141 20.88 -0.36 0.18
C MET A 141 19.78 0.49 -0.45
N VAL A 142 19.40 0.14 -1.67
CA VAL A 142 18.31 0.77 -2.40
C VAL A 142 17.22 -0.22 -2.73
N VAL A 143 15.99 0.30 -2.84
CA VAL A 143 14.82 -0.43 -3.34
C VAL A 143 14.36 0.29 -4.59
N LEU A 144 14.39 -0.40 -5.72
CA LEU A 144 13.96 0.14 -7.00
C LEU A 144 12.71 -0.60 -7.46
N GLU A 145 11.66 0.11 -7.85
CA GLU A 145 10.52 -0.51 -8.51
C GLU A 145 10.79 -0.61 -10.01
N ARG A 146 10.81 -1.83 -10.55
CA ARG A 146 11.02 -2.06 -11.98
C ARG A 146 9.69 -2.21 -12.69
N THR A 147 9.66 -1.84 -13.97
CA THR A 147 8.48 -2.00 -14.84
C THR A 147 8.05 -3.47 -14.96
N GLU A 148 9.02 -4.38 -14.96
CA GLU A 148 8.81 -5.82 -14.96
C GLU A 148 9.42 -6.41 -13.69
N TRP A 149 8.82 -7.50 -13.18
CA TRP A 149 9.34 -8.26 -12.03
C TRP A 149 9.38 -7.52 -10.68
N GLY A 150 8.71 -6.37 -10.57
CA GLY A 150 8.47 -5.66 -9.30
C GLY A 150 9.73 -5.12 -8.64
N ASP A 151 9.75 -5.13 -7.30
CA ASP A 151 10.86 -4.63 -6.49
C ASP A 151 12.20 -5.26 -6.89
N PHE A 152 13.23 -4.42 -6.90
CA PHE A 152 14.63 -4.80 -6.88
C PHE A 152 15.28 -4.27 -5.61
N ILE A 153 16.02 -5.13 -4.91
CA ILE A 153 16.75 -4.76 -3.69
C ILE A 153 18.24 -5.02 -3.94
N GLY A 154 19.07 -4.00 -3.73
CA GLY A 154 20.51 -4.12 -3.96
C GLY A 154 21.28 -2.84 -3.71
N ARG A 155 22.46 -2.74 -4.32
CA ARG A 155 23.33 -1.56 -4.28
C ARG A 155 23.62 -1.11 -5.71
N VAL A 156 23.77 0.19 -5.90
CA VAL A 156 24.19 0.73 -7.20
C VAL A 156 25.72 0.76 -7.24
N GLU A 157 26.29 -0.19 -7.97
CA GLU A 157 27.74 -0.29 -8.15
C GLU A 157 28.23 0.57 -9.31
N ALA A 158 27.53 0.51 -10.45
CA ALA A 158 27.88 1.28 -11.64
C ALA A 158 26.67 1.48 -12.55
N VAL A 159 26.80 2.43 -13.49
CA VAL A 159 25.83 2.64 -14.57
C VAL A 159 26.45 2.20 -15.89
N GLU A 160 25.71 1.42 -16.67
CA GLU A 160 26.12 0.97 -17.99
C GLU A 160 25.26 1.63 -19.07
N GLU A 161 25.90 2.23 -20.07
CA GLU A 161 25.22 2.81 -21.24
C GLU A 161 25.77 2.19 -22.52
N SER A 162 24.89 1.58 -23.32
CA SER A 162 25.26 0.98 -24.61
C SER A 162 26.43 -0.03 -24.53
N GLY A 163 26.43 -0.88 -23.51
CA GLY A 163 27.47 -1.90 -23.33
C GLY A 163 28.75 -1.39 -22.64
N LYS A 164 28.76 -0.15 -22.15
CA LYS A 164 29.94 0.48 -21.54
C LYS A 164 29.64 0.99 -20.15
N THR A 165 30.43 0.55 -19.18
CA THR A 165 30.41 1.07 -17.81
C THR A 165 30.87 2.52 -17.82
N ILE A 166 30.04 3.42 -17.28
CA ILE A 166 30.38 4.82 -17.07
C ILE A 166 31.04 4.92 -15.69
N THR A 167 32.31 5.29 -15.67
CA THR A 167 33.05 5.51 -14.42
C THR A 167 32.72 6.90 -13.88
N THR A 168 32.30 6.96 -12.61
CA THR A 168 32.01 8.19 -11.87
C THR A 168 32.33 7.97 -10.39
N ASP A 169 32.58 9.05 -9.65
CA ASP A 169 32.76 8.98 -8.19
C ASP A 169 31.44 8.74 -7.45
N ASP A 170 30.31 9.08 -8.08
CA ASP A 170 28.95 8.90 -7.54
C ASP A 170 28.05 8.19 -8.56
N ALA A 171 28.03 6.86 -8.49
CA ALA A 171 27.20 6.02 -9.36
C ALA A 171 25.70 6.23 -9.11
N TRP A 172 25.33 6.62 -7.89
CA TRP A 172 23.93 6.84 -7.52
C TRP A 172 23.38 8.11 -8.14
N ALA A 173 24.11 9.23 -8.06
CA ALA A 173 23.71 10.47 -8.71
C ALA A 173 23.58 10.29 -10.24
N LEU A 174 24.53 9.59 -10.86
CA LEU A 174 24.45 9.28 -12.29
C LEU A 174 23.26 8.37 -12.61
N PHE A 175 22.96 7.37 -11.78
CA PHE A 175 21.80 6.51 -11.96
C PHE A 175 20.49 7.30 -11.95
N LEU A 176 20.33 8.24 -11.01
CA LEU A 176 19.15 9.12 -10.94
C LEU A 176 19.02 9.99 -12.19
N GLU A 177 20.10 10.59 -12.67
CA GLU A 177 20.09 11.36 -13.92
C GLU A 177 19.65 10.50 -15.11
N ARG A 178 20.12 9.24 -15.18
CA ARG A 178 19.74 8.34 -16.28
C ARG A 178 18.32 7.81 -16.14
N LEU A 179 17.82 7.69 -14.92
CA LEU A 179 16.44 7.33 -14.64
C LEU A 179 15.49 8.43 -15.12
N ASP A 180 15.77 9.70 -14.81
CA ASP A 180 14.98 10.85 -15.28
C ASP A 180 14.90 10.87 -16.81
N ARG A 181 16.05 10.73 -17.49
CA ARG A 181 16.09 10.63 -18.96
C ARG A 181 15.28 9.45 -19.50
N ALA A 182 15.32 8.30 -18.83
CA ALA A 182 14.54 7.13 -19.24
C ALA A 182 13.04 7.37 -19.10
N ASP A 183 12.61 8.10 -18.08
CA ASP A 183 11.22 8.48 -17.87
C ASP A 183 10.74 9.51 -18.90
N GLU A 184 11.53 10.52 -19.24
CA GLU A 184 11.25 11.45 -20.34
C GLU A 184 11.03 10.70 -21.67
N LEU A 185 11.94 9.80 -22.02
CA LEU A 185 11.82 8.99 -23.24
C LEU A 185 10.56 8.10 -23.24
N ARG A 186 10.17 7.57 -22.09
CA ARG A 186 8.93 6.78 -21.97
C ARG A 186 7.69 7.65 -22.19
N GLU A 187 7.69 8.88 -21.70
CA GLU A 187 6.60 9.82 -21.95
C GLU A 187 6.50 10.16 -23.43
N GLU A 188 7.61 10.45 -24.11
CA GLU A 188 7.66 10.69 -25.55
C GLU A 188 7.10 9.50 -26.35
N ILE A 189 7.52 8.27 -26.03
CA ILE A 189 7.01 7.05 -26.67
C ILE A 189 5.49 6.95 -26.51
N LYS A 190 4.98 7.19 -25.30
CA LYS A 190 3.55 7.11 -24.98
C LYS A 190 2.72 8.16 -25.71
N GLU A 191 3.27 9.36 -25.90
CA GLU A 191 2.63 10.40 -26.71
C GLU A 191 2.54 10.01 -28.18
N LEU A 192 3.64 9.49 -28.75
CA LEU A 192 3.67 9.00 -30.14
C LEU A 192 2.70 7.84 -30.38
N GLU A 193 2.65 6.88 -29.44
CA GLU A 193 1.74 5.74 -29.50
C GLU A 193 0.26 6.17 -29.50
N ARG A 194 -0.11 7.13 -28.65
CA ARG A 194 -1.50 7.59 -28.52
C ARG A 194 -1.92 8.58 -29.59
N GLY A 195 -1.00 9.46 -30.00
CA GLY A 195 -1.26 10.51 -30.97
C GLY A 195 -1.21 9.96 -32.39
N GLU A 196 0.00 9.90 -32.95
CA GLU A 196 0.23 9.62 -34.36
C GLU A 196 -0.15 8.19 -34.74
N ILE A 197 0.35 7.21 -33.99
CA ILE A 197 0.09 5.79 -34.28
C ILE A 197 -1.39 5.47 -34.06
N GLY A 198 -1.98 5.96 -32.96
CA GLY A 198 -3.40 5.82 -32.69
C GLY A 198 -4.29 6.38 -33.81
N ALA A 199 -3.98 7.57 -34.32
CA ALA A 199 -4.72 8.18 -35.42
C ALA A 199 -4.59 7.39 -36.73
N ILE A 200 -3.38 6.93 -37.06
CA ILE A 200 -3.14 6.08 -38.25
C ILE A 200 -3.91 4.77 -38.12
N ASN A 201 -3.88 4.14 -36.94
CA ASN A 201 -4.60 2.89 -36.71
C ASN A 201 -6.11 3.06 -36.84
N TYR A 202 -6.67 4.17 -36.35
CA TYR A 202 -8.07 4.51 -36.55
C TYR A 202 -8.43 4.66 -38.04
N GLN A 203 -7.57 5.32 -38.82
CA GLN A 203 -7.79 5.47 -40.27
C GLN A 203 -7.73 4.13 -41.00
N LEU A 204 -6.75 3.29 -40.67
CA LEU A 204 -6.62 1.94 -41.23
C LEU A 204 -7.84 1.08 -40.90
N GLU A 205 -8.31 1.12 -39.65
CA GLU A 205 -9.49 0.36 -39.23
C GLU A 205 -10.75 0.85 -39.95
N ARG A 206 -10.89 2.17 -40.15
CA ARG A 206 -12.00 2.72 -40.95
C ARG A 206 -11.97 2.21 -42.39
N LEU A 207 -10.81 2.28 -43.06
CA LEU A 207 -10.65 1.76 -44.42
C LEU A 207 -10.94 0.25 -44.50
N ARG A 208 -10.56 -0.51 -43.47
CA ARG A 208 -10.85 -1.94 -43.37
C ARG A 208 -12.35 -2.21 -43.26
N LEU A 209 -13.08 -1.41 -42.48
CA LEU A 209 -14.53 -1.51 -42.33
C LEU A 209 -15.25 -1.14 -43.63
N ASP A 210 -14.86 -0.02 -44.26
CA ASP A 210 -15.42 0.43 -45.55
C ASP A 210 -15.23 -0.64 -46.65
N ARG A 211 -14.04 -1.24 -46.71
CA ARG A 211 -13.76 -2.37 -47.61
C ARG A 211 -14.70 -3.55 -47.35
N ARG A 212 -14.92 -3.89 -46.08
CA ARG A 212 -15.76 -5.03 -45.69
C ARG A 212 -17.23 -4.79 -46.01
N GLU A 213 -17.70 -3.55 -45.92
CA GLU A 213 -19.04 -3.15 -46.36
C GLU A 213 -19.20 -3.35 -47.88
N LEU A 214 -18.25 -2.85 -48.67
CA LEU A 214 -18.27 -3.02 -50.13
C LEU A 214 -18.18 -4.50 -50.58
N GLU A 215 -17.45 -5.33 -49.86
CA GLU A 215 -17.40 -6.80 -50.10
C GLU A 215 -18.74 -7.47 -49.78
N LEU A 216 -19.46 -7.03 -48.74
CA LEU A 216 -20.78 -7.55 -48.37
C LEU A 216 -21.88 -7.10 -49.33
N ASP A 217 -21.77 -5.89 -49.88
CA ASP A 217 -22.72 -5.33 -50.85
C ASP A 217 -22.52 -5.90 -52.28
N GLY A 218 -21.51 -6.75 -52.48
CA GLY A 218 -21.24 -7.40 -53.77
C GLY A 218 -20.73 -6.45 -54.85
N VAL A 219 -20.12 -5.32 -54.45
CA VAL A 219 -19.66 -4.25 -55.36
C VAL A 219 -18.20 -4.47 -55.79
N MET A 220 -17.46 -5.37 -55.13
CA MET A 220 -16.10 -5.75 -55.52
C MET A 220 -16.07 -7.16 -56.12
N ASP A 221 -15.85 -7.24 -57.44
CA ASP A 221 -15.39 -8.41 -58.18
C ASP A 221 -13.86 -8.59 -58.05
#